data_AF-A0A8J2WJG6-F1
#
_entry.id   AF-A0A8J2WJG6-F1
#
_cell.length_a   1.000
_cell.length_b   1.000
_cell.length_c   1.000
_cell.angle_alpha   90.00
_cell.angle_beta   90.00
_cell.angle_gamma   90.00
#
_symmetry.space_group_name_H-M   'P 1'
#
loop_
_entity.id
_entity.type
_entity.pdbx_description
1 polymer ?
#
loop_
_entity_poly.entity_id
_entity_poly.type
_entity_poly.pdbx_seq_one_letter_code
_entity_poly.pdbx_strand_id
1 'polypeptide(L)'
;MTSKNAITKKEMVKLVEKNYEAKEIAKHFNVTVGTVYRHLRSMNISLKAHRRSMLTGTSDSLTSFDGNLSDLNNSTVSLITESNDQSVLAHPLSLFHIGGFFKLSGYGFVVHTCIDVYSRYITYLDVSNNNNPSTVLRLFESGVTELGLPARVKCDNGLENVGVTHFMDINRPLVSDRMVYQGGPGRLHNVLIKVGIWLGRFIDLFEKMKLSGHLDQDSNLDLYCLHLCFINLIKSHLKECRQNWNNRPSRKTVTPLQLFHMGLMSLRTRALFDKAHYPELDQPNITVVEDQEWETTEKSNRVNVIVREVKRLLEPDVEIDLNQLFQLQTLTIQTASEVYLQLRHHLQSTYNFE
;
A
#
# COMPACT_ATOMS: atom_id res chain seq x y z
N MET A 1 2.92 -41.45 40.27
CA MET A 1 2.37 -40.48 39.30
C MET A 1 3.50 -39.98 38.43
N THR A 2 3.61 -40.49 37.21
CA THR A 2 4.71 -40.26 36.28
C THR A 2 4.66 -38.84 35.71
N SER A 3 5.81 -38.17 35.75
CA SER A 3 6.08 -36.81 35.27
C SER A 3 5.53 -36.59 33.85
N LYS A 4 4.65 -35.61 33.67
CA LYS A 4 4.29 -35.08 32.34
C LYS A 4 5.52 -34.39 31.76
N ASN A 5 6.15 -35.07 30.80
CA ASN A 5 7.27 -34.63 29.94
C ASN A 5 7.48 -33.11 29.91
N ALA A 6 8.42 -32.61 30.71
CA ALA A 6 8.90 -31.23 30.58
C ALA A 6 9.72 -31.13 29.29
N ILE A 7 9.22 -30.38 28.31
CA ILE A 7 9.92 -30.14 27.04
C ILE A 7 11.21 -29.38 27.34
N THR A 8 12.37 -29.99 27.10
CA THR A 8 13.66 -29.34 27.39
C THR A 8 14.13 -28.46 26.24
N LYS A 9 14.89 -27.40 26.55
CA LYS A 9 15.45 -26.47 25.55
C LYS A 9 16.31 -27.20 24.49
N LYS A 10 17.04 -28.23 24.90
CA LYS A 10 17.94 -29.02 24.04
C LYS A 10 17.16 -29.81 22.97
N GLU A 11 16.02 -30.37 23.33
CA GLU A 11 15.17 -31.13 22.39
C GLU A 11 14.49 -30.20 21.38
N MET A 12 14.04 -29.03 21.82
CA MET A 12 13.43 -28.02 20.94
C MET A 12 14.42 -27.48 19.92
N VAL A 13 15.65 -27.14 20.35
CA VAL A 13 16.71 -26.66 19.42
C VAL A 13 17.01 -27.73 18.37
N LYS A 14 17.14 -29.00 18.76
CA LYS A 14 17.42 -30.12 17.84
C LYS A 14 16.36 -30.30 16.76
N LEU A 15 15.08 -30.06 17.08
CA LEU A 15 13.99 -30.16 16.09
C LEU A 15 13.94 -28.94 15.16
N VAL A 16 14.23 -27.75 15.69
CA VAL A 16 14.35 -26.52 14.89
C VAL A 16 15.55 -26.59 13.93
N GLU A 17 16.70 -27.09 14.37
CA GLU A 17 17.89 -27.31 13.52
C GLU A 17 17.62 -28.33 12.41
N LYS A 18 16.74 -29.31 12.67
CA LYS A 18 16.27 -30.28 11.67
C LYS A 18 15.13 -29.75 10.78
N ASN A 19 14.80 -28.46 10.86
CA ASN A 19 13.76 -27.79 10.08
C ASN A 19 12.33 -28.35 10.23
N TYR A 20 11.98 -28.90 11.40
CA TYR A 20 10.61 -29.35 11.67
C TYR A 20 9.64 -28.16 11.76
N GLU A 21 8.46 -28.29 11.16
CA GLU A 21 7.39 -27.30 11.30
C GLU A 21 6.76 -27.35 12.70
N ALA A 22 6.15 -26.24 13.14
CA ALA A 22 5.45 -26.18 14.44
C ALA A 22 4.36 -27.27 14.59
N LYS A 23 3.73 -27.70 13.49
CA LYS A 23 2.75 -28.79 13.47
C LYS A 23 3.40 -30.16 13.73
N GLU A 24 4.61 -30.37 13.23
CA GLU A 24 5.34 -31.63 13.40
C GLU A 24 5.95 -31.72 14.79
N ILE A 25 6.48 -30.60 15.30
CA ILE A 25 6.95 -30.47 16.69
C ILE A 25 5.79 -30.73 17.67
N ALA A 26 4.60 -30.20 17.38
CA ALA A 26 3.39 -30.43 18.17
C ALA A 26 3.01 -31.90 18.24
N LYS A 27 3.07 -32.62 17.11
CA LYS A 27 2.88 -34.09 17.07
C LYS A 27 3.96 -34.83 17.85
N HIS A 28 5.22 -34.39 17.74
CA HIS A 28 6.36 -35.04 18.40
C HIS A 28 6.26 -35.03 19.93
N PHE A 29 5.74 -33.94 20.51
CA PHE A 29 5.57 -33.80 21.97
C PHE A 29 4.13 -34.06 22.46
N ASN A 30 3.21 -34.43 21.57
CA ASN A 30 1.79 -34.59 21.87
C ASN A 30 1.18 -33.35 22.58
N VAL A 31 1.48 -32.16 22.05
CA VAL A 31 0.98 -30.87 22.55
C VAL A 31 0.32 -30.08 21.42
N THR A 32 -0.42 -29.03 21.77
CA THR A 32 -0.97 -28.13 20.75
C THR A 32 0.14 -27.28 20.12
N VAL A 33 -0.07 -26.88 18.85
CA VAL A 33 0.83 -25.95 18.15
C VAL A 33 1.03 -24.64 18.93
N GLY A 34 -0.01 -24.16 19.62
CA GLY A 34 0.08 -22.99 20.50
C GLY A 34 1.04 -23.19 21.69
N THR A 35 1.10 -24.40 22.25
CA THR A 35 2.04 -24.74 23.33
C THR A 35 3.48 -24.80 22.83
N VAL A 36 3.72 -25.27 21.60
CA VAL A 36 5.04 -25.21 20.94
C VAL A 36 5.51 -23.76 20.82
N TYR A 37 4.68 -22.86 20.29
CA TYR A 37 5.02 -21.43 20.19
C TYR A 37 5.20 -20.73 21.54
N ARG A 38 4.53 -21.21 22.60
CA ARG A 38 4.74 -20.69 23.96
C ARG A 38 6.13 -21.06 24.50
N HIS A 39 6.55 -22.31 24.30
CA HIS A 39 7.87 -22.78 24.70
C HIS A 39 9.01 -22.15 23.85
N LEU A 40 8.82 -22.02 22.53
CA LEU A 40 9.78 -21.33 21.66
C LEU A 40 10.02 -19.89 22.11
N ARG A 41 8.95 -19.16 22.46
CA ARG A 41 9.04 -17.79 22.99
C ARG A 41 9.71 -17.74 24.37
N SER A 42 9.35 -18.63 25.30
CA SER A 42 9.98 -18.64 26.63
C SER A 42 11.47 -18.99 26.60
N MET A 43 11.93 -19.67 25.54
CA MET A 43 13.32 -20.10 25.37
C MET A 43 14.12 -19.22 24.39
N ASN A 44 13.49 -18.19 23.80
CA ASN A 44 14.03 -17.30 22.77
C ASN A 44 14.57 -18.03 21.52
N ILE A 45 13.81 -19.02 21.01
CA ILE A 45 14.15 -19.82 19.82
C ILE A 45 13.20 -19.44 18.67
N SER A 46 13.76 -19.11 17.49
CA SER A 46 12.99 -18.79 16.29
C SER A 46 12.89 -20.01 15.36
N LEU A 47 11.69 -20.31 14.87
CA LEU A 47 11.52 -21.21 13.73
C LEU A 47 11.89 -20.44 12.46
N LYS A 48 12.91 -20.89 11.73
CA LYS A 48 13.20 -20.35 10.40
C LYS A 48 11.97 -20.60 9.53
N ALA A 49 11.30 -19.53 9.12
CA ALA A 49 10.17 -19.62 8.21
C ALA A 49 10.65 -20.25 6.91
N HIS A 50 10.01 -21.33 6.49
CA HIS A 50 10.13 -21.87 5.14
C HIS A 50 9.58 -20.80 4.18
N ARG A 51 10.44 -19.93 3.65
CA ARG A 51 10.06 -19.10 2.50
C ARG A 51 9.91 -20.07 1.33
N ARG A 52 8.67 -20.40 0.97
CA ARG A 52 8.36 -20.98 -0.34
C ARG A 52 8.84 -20.00 -1.41
N SER A 53 10.02 -20.28 -1.93
CA SER A 53 10.37 -20.01 -3.32
C SER A 53 9.47 -20.90 -4.18
N MET A 54 8.39 -20.35 -4.73
CA MET A 54 7.62 -20.94 -5.84
C MET A 54 6.88 -19.82 -6.58
N LEU A 55 7.62 -19.12 -7.45
CA LEU A 55 7.09 -18.45 -8.64
C LEU A 55 7.35 -19.39 -9.82
N THR A 56 6.65 -20.52 -9.87
CA THR A 56 6.50 -21.36 -11.06
C THR A 56 5.17 -22.12 -10.94
N GLY A 57 4.34 -21.97 -11.97
CA GLY A 57 3.07 -22.62 -12.30
C GLY A 57 2.48 -23.69 -11.37
N THR A 58 1.20 -23.54 -11.04
CA THR A 58 0.09 -24.27 -11.68
C THR A 58 -1.24 -23.80 -11.09
N SER A 59 -2.26 -23.76 -11.94
CA SER A 59 -3.67 -23.69 -11.58
C SER A 59 -4.03 -24.77 -10.55
N ASP A 60 -4.89 -24.43 -9.60
CA ASP A 60 -6.21 -25.07 -9.52
C ASP A 60 -6.99 -24.64 -8.28
N SER A 61 -8.26 -24.31 -8.54
CA SER A 61 -9.43 -24.48 -7.66
C SER A 61 -9.52 -23.63 -6.37
N LEU A 62 -10.19 -22.48 -6.49
CA LEU A 62 -11.21 -22.07 -5.51
C LEU A 62 -12.49 -21.71 -6.25
N THR A 63 -13.39 -22.69 -6.30
CA THR A 63 -14.77 -22.59 -6.73
C THR A 63 -15.60 -21.74 -5.76
N SER A 64 -16.57 -21.02 -6.34
CA SER A 64 -17.76 -20.42 -5.72
C SER A 64 -17.56 -19.52 -4.49
N PHE A 65 -17.51 -18.20 -4.73
CA PHE A 65 -17.81 -17.22 -3.69
C PHE A 65 -19.23 -16.68 -3.92
N ASP A 66 -20.21 -17.44 -3.41
CA ASP A 66 -21.58 -16.95 -3.25
C ASP A 66 -21.61 -15.97 -2.06
N GLY A 67 -22.41 -14.92 -2.22
CA GLY A 67 -22.46 -13.78 -1.32
C GLY A 67 -22.84 -14.13 0.12
N ASN A 68 -22.03 -13.65 1.06
CA ASN A 68 -22.52 -12.99 2.28
C ASN A 68 -21.40 -12.17 2.92
N LEU A 69 -21.61 -10.86 3.01
CA LEU A 69 -20.62 -9.85 3.43
C LEU A 69 -20.57 -9.62 4.95
N SER A 70 -21.09 -10.54 5.77
CA SER A 70 -21.24 -10.36 7.22
C SER A 70 -20.27 -11.15 8.10
N ASP A 71 -19.55 -12.15 7.58
CA ASP A 71 -18.97 -13.18 8.48
C ASP A 71 -17.45 -13.41 8.44
N LEU A 72 -16.65 -12.46 7.92
CA LEU A 72 -15.20 -12.49 8.20
C LEU A 72 -14.89 -11.96 9.61
N ASN A 73 -15.14 -12.82 10.59
CA ASN A 73 -14.81 -12.64 12.00
C ASN A 73 -13.28 -12.54 12.25
N ASN A 74 -12.82 -11.31 12.53
CA ASN A 74 -12.33 -10.85 13.85
C ASN A 74 -11.36 -11.67 14.74
N SER A 75 -10.61 -12.68 14.27
CA SER A 75 -9.69 -13.42 15.16
C SER A 75 -8.21 -13.52 14.74
N THR A 76 -7.78 -12.91 13.63
CA THR A 76 -6.36 -12.98 13.18
C THR A 76 -5.65 -11.62 13.08
N VAL A 77 -6.27 -10.52 13.55
CA VAL A 77 -5.64 -9.18 13.57
C VAL A 77 -5.17 -8.82 14.98
N SER A 78 -4.40 -9.71 15.60
CA SER A 78 -3.73 -9.42 16.87
C SER A 78 -2.22 -9.64 16.75
N LEU A 79 -1.50 -8.55 17.02
CA LEU A 79 -0.09 -8.49 17.43
C LEU A 79 0.96 -8.76 16.33
N ILE A 80 1.10 -7.80 15.42
CA ILE A 80 2.44 -7.43 14.93
C ILE A 80 2.90 -6.27 15.81
N THR A 81 3.77 -6.56 16.75
CA THR A 81 4.40 -5.61 17.68
C THR A 81 5.35 -4.71 16.89
N GLU A 82 4.94 -3.48 16.61
CA GLU A 82 5.89 -2.38 16.47
C GLU A 82 6.43 -2.05 17.87
N SER A 83 7.69 -1.64 17.95
CA SER A 83 8.32 -1.10 19.15
C SER A 83 7.35 -0.18 19.89
N ASN A 84 7.21 -0.43 21.19
CA ASN A 84 6.28 0.18 22.15
C ASN A 84 6.45 1.69 22.36
N ASP A 85 6.97 2.43 21.39
CA ASP A 85 7.20 3.85 21.54
C ASP A 85 5.92 4.63 21.27
N GLN A 86 5.01 4.61 22.26
CA GLN A 86 3.78 5.41 22.27
C GLN A 86 4.05 6.91 22.06
N SER A 87 5.29 7.37 22.24
CA SER A 87 5.72 8.75 21.94
C SER A 87 5.68 9.07 20.44
N VAL A 88 5.81 8.09 19.55
CA VAL A 88 5.92 8.28 18.10
C VAL A 88 4.57 8.66 17.46
N LEU A 89 3.46 8.32 18.11
CA LEU A 89 2.10 8.45 17.58
C LEU A 89 1.20 9.27 18.51
N ALA A 90 1.74 10.29 19.16
CA ALA A 90 1.00 11.02 20.20
C ALA A 90 -0.08 11.95 19.65
N HIS A 91 0.03 12.40 18.39
CA HIS A 91 -0.88 13.36 17.77
C HIS A 91 -0.84 13.28 16.23
N PRO A 92 -1.76 13.98 15.54
CA PRO A 92 -1.69 14.12 14.09
C PRO A 92 -0.40 14.81 13.66
N LEU A 93 0.00 14.55 12.42
CA LEU A 93 1.24 15.03 11.79
C LEU A 93 2.53 14.51 12.44
N SER A 94 2.49 13.71 13.52
CA SER A 94 3.70 13.12 14.11
C SER A 94 4.42 12.15 13.16
N LEU A 95 3.66 11.44 12.34
CA LEU A 95 4.18 10.45 11.39
C LEU A 95 3.20 10.25 10.22
N PHE A 96 3.68 10.51 9.01
CA PHE A 96 3.07 9.99 7.79
C PHE A 96 3.67 8.64 7.43
N HIS A 97 2.85 7.73 6.88
CA HIS A 97 3.32 6.44 6.38
C HIS A 97 2.90 6.27 4.93
N ILE A 98 3.90 6.23 4.05
CA ILE A 98 3.76 6.10 2.60
C ILE A 98 3.96 4.64 2.19
N GLY A 99 3.22 4.19 1.19
CA GLY A 99 3.47 2.93 0.51
C GLY A 99 2.58 2.74 -0.71
N GLY A 100 2.77 1.61 -1.39
CA GLY A 100 2.08 1.29 -2.64
C GLY A 100 1.23 0.02 -2.58
N PHE A 101 0.24 -0.06 -3.47
CA PHE A 101 -0.49 -1.28 -3.78
C PHE A 101 -0.21 -1.68 -5.24
N PHE A 102 0.40 -2.86 -5.41
CA PHE A 102 1.01 -3.28 -6.68
C PHE A 102 0.28 -4.44 -7.38
N LYS A 103 -0.92 -4.87 -6.92
CA LYS A 103 -1.62 -5.99 -7.59
C LYS A 103 -2.06 -5.70 -9.03
N LEU A 104 -2.09 -4.42 -9.44
CA LEU A 104 -2.41 -4.01 -10.81
C LEU A 104 -1.15 -3.63 -11.62
N SER A 105 0.05 -3.82 -11.07
CA SER A 105 1.32 -3.42 -11.71
C SER A 105 1.60 -4.17 -13.01
N GLY A 106 1.13 -5.41 -13.16
CA GLY A 106 1.21 -6.16 -14.42
C GLY A 106 0.43 -5.52 -15.56
N TYR A 107 -0.55 -4.67 -15.23
CA TYR A 107 -1.32 -3.86 -16.19
C TYR A 107 -0.81 -2.42 -16.26
N GLY A 108 0.36 -2.12 -15.69
CA GLY A 108 0.96 -0.78 -15.66
C GLY A 108 0.35 0.18 -14.64
N PHE A 109 -0.56 -0.25 -13.76
CA PHE A 109 -1.16 0.63 -12.74
C PHE A 109 -0.47 0.49 -11.38
N VAL A 110 -0.08 1.61 -10.79
CA VAL A 110 0.51 1.70 -9.44
C VAL A 110 -0.37 2.55 -8.57
N VAL A 111 -0.85 2.00 -7.46
CA VAL A 111 -1.65 2.76 -6.50
C VAL A 111 -0.74 3.24 -5.37
N HIS A 112 -0.67 4.55 -5.19
CA HIS A 112 0.12 5.25 -4.19
C HIS A 112 -0.76 5.64 -3.01
N THR A 113 -0.29 5.41 -1.78
CA THR A 113 -1.06 5.70 -0.57
C THR A 113 -0.17 6.37 0.48
N CYS A 114 -0.73 7.32 1.22
CA CYS A 114 -0.14 7.81 2.45
C CYS A 114 -1.20 8.05 3.51
N ILE A 115 -0.87 7.71 4.76
CA ILE A 115 -1.74 7.96 5.92
C ILE A 115 -1.05 8.79 6.99
N ASP A 116 -1.82 9.60 7.71
CA ASP A 116 -1.46 10.05 9.05
C ASP A 116 -1.63 8.87 10.01
N VAL A 117 -0.55 8.42 10.66
CA VAL A 117 -0.58 7.15 11.41
C VAL A 117 -1.41 7.24 12.68
N TYR A 118 -1.50 8.42 13.31
CA TYR A 118 -2.31 8.66 14.51
C TYR A 118 -3.80 8.48 14.21
N SER A 119 -4.32 9.27 13.27
CA SER A 119 -5.74 9.32 12.95
C SER A 119 -6.17 8.20 11.97
N ARG A 120 -5.22 7.65 11.22
CA ARG A 120 -5.43 6.82 10.01
C ARG A 120 -6.13 7.59 8.89
N TYR A 121 -6.08 8.91 8.90
CA TYR A 121 -6.55 9.74 7.80
C TYR A 121 -5.72 9.44 6.56
N ILE A 122 -6.37 9.12 5.44
CA ILE A 122 -5.70 8.91 4.15
C ILE A 122 -5.43 10.28 3.54
N THR A 123 -4.16 10.67 3.52
CA THR A 123 -3.67 11.97 3.03
C THR A 123 -3.71 12.05 1.52
N TYR A 124 -3.31 10.98 0.83
CA TYR A 124 -3.54 10.76 -0.58
C TYR A 124 -3.73 9.27 -0.86
N LEU A 125 -4.49 9.00 -1.92
CA LEU A 125 -4.74 7.68 -2.47
C LEU A 125 -5.04 7.86 -3.95
N ASP A 126 -4.06 7.55 -4.80
CA ASP A 126 -4.12 7.85 -6.24
C ASP A 126 -3.46 6.72 -7.05
N VAL A 127 -3.75 6.66 -8.34
CA VAL A 127 -3.14 5.71 -9.29
C VAL A 127 -2.33 6.45 -10.36
N SER A 128 -1.17 5.90 -10.69
CA SER A 128 -0.34 6.35 -11.80
C SER A 128 0.08 5.19 -12.70
N ASN A 129 0.70 5.52 -13.83
CA ASN A 129 1.29 4.55 -14.75
C ASN A 129 2.78 4.25 -14.48
N ASN A 130 3.32 4.73 -13.36
CA ASN A 130 4.74 4.64 -13.03
C ASN A 130 4.96 4.68 -11.50
N ASN A 131 6.13 4.25 -11.04
CA ASN A 131 6.57 4.35 -9.66
C ASN A 131 7.75 5.33 -9.50
N ASN A 132 7.75 6.42 -10.28
CA ASN A 132 8.90 7.34 -10.31
C ASN A 132 8.93 8.23 -9.06
N PRO A 133 10.13 8.65 -8.60
CA PRO A 133 10.24 9.47 -7.40
C PRO A 133 9.53 10.83 -7.51
N SER A 134 9.52 11.44 -8.70
CA SER A 134 8.77 12.66 -8.98
C SER A 134 7.26 12.49 -8.78
N THR A 135 6.70 11.36 -9.18
CA THR A 135 5.27 11.06 -8.97
C THR A 135 4.96 10.91 -7.49
N VAL A 136 5.78 10.17 -6.74
CA VAL A 136 5.58 9.99 -5.29
C VAL A 136 5.74 11.32 -4.55
N LEU A 137 6.75 12.12 -4.90
CA LEU A 137 6.99 13.44 -4.32
C LEU A 137 5.80 14.38 -4.54
N ARG A 138 5.30 14.54 -5.77
CA ARG A 138 4.13 15.40 -6.04
C ARG A 138 2.90 14.99 -5.23
N LEU A 139 2.65 13.69 -5.10
CA LEU A 139 1.54 13.18 -4.29
C LEU A 139 1.74 13.51 -2.81
N PHE A 140 2.96 13.37 -2.31
CA PHE A 140 3.33 13.74 -0.95
C PHE A 140 3.15 15.24 -0.68
N GLU A 141 3.66 16.10 -1.56
CA GLU A 141 3.51 17.56 -1.47
C GLU A 141 2.03 17.97 -1.49
N SER A 142 1.19 17.30 -2.28
CA SER A 142 -0.26 17.52 -2.26
C SER A 142 -0.87 17.20 -0.89
N GLY A 143 -0.47 16.07 -0.28
CA GLY A 143 -0.92 15.71 1.07
C GLY A 143 -0.43 16.67 2.15
N VAL A 144 0.81 17.16 2.02
CA VAL A 144 1.39 18.18 2.90
C VAL A 144 0.65 19.52 2.73
N THR A 145 0.30 19.90 1.51
CA THR A 145 -0.47 21.12 1.25
C THR A 145 -1.87 21.04 1.88
N GLU A 146 -2.48 19.85 1.88
CA GLU A 146 -3.82 19.64 2.41
C GLU A 146 -3.87 19.61 3.95
N LEU A 147 -2.93 18.92 4.61
CA LEU A 147 -2.99 18.65 6.05
C LEU A 147 -1.91 19.35 6.87
N GLY A 148 -0.83 19.72 6.22
CA GLY A 148 0.38 20.25 6.81
C GLY A 148 1.57 19.28 6.79
N LEU A 149 2.75 19.83 7.04
CA LEU A 149 4.01 19.10 6.99
C LEU A 149 4.17 18.19 8.22
N PRO A 150 4.26 16.85 8.05
CA PRO A 150 4.50 15.97 9.18
C PRO A 150 5.87 16.21 9.82
N ALA A 151 6.05 15.77 11.06
CA ALA A 151 7.36 15.76 11.71
C ALA A 151 8.27 14.66 11.14
N ARG A 152 7.69 13.52 10.73
CA ARG A 152 8.41 12.35 10.20
C ARG A 152 7.62 11.64 9.13
N VAL A 153 8.33 10.88 8.32
CA VAL A 153 7.76 9.96 7.33
C VAL A 153 8.24 8.53 7.63
N LYS A 154 7.42 7.54 7.35
CA LYS A 154 7.78 6.13 7.31
C LYS A 154 7.51 5.62 5.91
N CYS A 155 8.53 5.05 5.28
CA CYS A 155 8.42 4.37 4.01
C CYS A 155 9.49 3.28 3.92
N ASP A 156 9.35 2.41 2.93
CA ASP A 156 10.38 1.45 2.57
C ASP A 156 11.59 2.14 1.92
N ASN A 157 12.71 1.42 1.89
CA ASN A 157 13.97 1.90 1.32
C ASN A 157 13.96 1.80 -0.23
N GLY A 158 12.85 2.20 -0.85
CA GLY A 158 12.67 2.25 -2.29
C GLY A 158 13.31 3.50 -2.91
N LEU A 159 13.59 3.45 -4.20
CA LEU A 159 14.10 4.61 -4.96
C LEU A 159 13.00 5.65 -5.18
N GLU A 160 11.76 5.20 -5.31
CA GLU A 160 10.57 6.04 -5.46
C GLU A 160 10.39 7.02 -4.29
N ASN A 161 10.95 6.73 -3.11
CA ASN A 161 10.84 7.58 -1.93
C ASN A 161 12.00 8.58 -1.75
N VAL A 162 12.99 8.59 -2.64
CA VAL A 162 14.17 9.48 -2.52
C VAL A 162 13.74 10.95 -2.51
N GLY A 163 12.81 11.34 -3.40
CA GLY A 163 12.32 12.71 -3.46
C GLY A 163 11.66 13.18 -2.17
N VAL A 164 10.82 12.31 -1.57
CA VAL A 164 10.20 12.60 -0.26
C VAL A 164 11.26 12.71 0.84
N THR A 165 12.28 11.86 0.81
CA THR A 165 13.38 11.92 1.79
C THR A 165 14.07 13.28 1.73
N HIS A 166 14.47 13.71 0.54
CA HIS A 166 15.13 14.99 0.32
C HIS A 166 14.25 16.19 0.69
N PHE A 167 12.97 16.16 0.30
CA PHE A 167 12.00 17.18 0.66
C PHE A 167 11.87 17.32 2.18
N MET A 168 11.83 16.20 2.90
CA MET A 168 11.75 16.21 4.36
C MET A 168 13.04 16.76 4.98
N ASP A 169 14.22 16.36 4.51
CA ASP A 169 15.51 16.87 5.01
C ASP A 169 15.62 18.41 4.91
N ILE A 170 15.10 19.01 3.82
CA ILE A 170 15.07 20.46 3.64
C ILE A 170 14.06 21.14 4.58
N ASN A 171 12.85 20.59 4.69
CA ASN A 171 11.73 21.26 5.34
C ASN A 171 11.58 20.92 6.84
N ARG A 172 12.28 19.90 7.35
CA ARG A 172 12.30 19.47 8.77
C ARG A 172 13.73 19.12 9.30
N PRO A 173 14.75 19.96 9.10
CA PRO A 173 16.17 19.60 9.34
C PRO A 173 16.53 19.36 10.82
N LEU A 174 15.73 19.85 11.77
CA LEU A 174 16.04 19.82 13.21
C LEU A 174 15.50 18.58 13.95
N VAL A 175 14.78 17.69 13.27
CA VAL A 175 14.26 16.45 13.88
C VAL A 175 15.31 15.34 13.72
N SER A 176 16.29 15.28 14.63
CA SER A 176 17.41 14.34 14.55
C SER A 176 17.01 12.90 14.93
N ASP A 177 16.67 12.10 13.93
CA ASP A 177 17.08 10.70 13.77
C ASP A 177 16.33 10.14 12.55
N ARG A 178 17.03 10.04 11.41
CA ARG A 178 16.57 9.44 10.13
C ARG A 178 15.07 9.55 9.92
N MET A 179 14.67 10.70 9.39
CA MET A 179 13.30 11.18 9.18
C MET A 179 12.40 10.26 8.35
N VAL A 180 13.00 9.21 7.76
CA VAL A 180 12.35 8.05 7.15
C VAL A 180 12.63 6.80 8.00
N TYR A 181 11.63 6.37 8.78
CA TYR A 181 11.76 5.12 9.56
C TYR A 181 11.58 3.91 8.64
N GLN A 182 12.62 3.12 8.43
CA GLN A 182 12.51 1.84 7.72
C GLN A 182 11.93 0.79 8.67
N GLY A 183 10.75 0.23 8.37
CA GLY A 183 10.14 -0.77 9.25
C GLY A 183 8.98 -1.53 8.63
N GLY A 184 8.70 -2.72 9.18
CA GLY A 184 7.69 -3.68 8.70
C GLY A 184 6.22 -3.17 8.73
N PRO A 185 5.26 -4.04 8.38
CA PRO A 185 3.88 -3.64 8.08
C PRO A 185 3.22 -2.97 9.29
N GLY A 186 3.10 -1.65 9.22
CA GLY A 186 2.43 -0.81 10.21
C GLY A 186 0.95 -0.62 9.91
N ARG A 187 0.33 0.42 10.47
CA ARG A 187 -1.10 0.72 10.28
C ARG A 187 -1.52 0.89 8.81
N LEU A 188 -0.60 1.30 7.94
CA LEU A 188 -0.82 1.40 6.49
C LEU A 188 -1.22 0.06 5.87
N HIS A 189 -0.66 -1.06 6.33
CA HIS A 189 -0.99 -2.38 5.79
C HIS A 189 -2.49 -2.70 5.89
N ASN A 190 -3.12 -2.36 7.03
CA ASN A 190 -4.55 -2.54 7.21
C ASN A 190 -5.39 -1.67 6.27
N VAL A 191 -4.90 -0.46 5.94
CA VAL A 191 -5.53 0.43 4.96
C VAL A 191 -5.41 -0.18 3.56
N LEU A 192 -4.21 -0.65 3.18
CA LEU A 192 -3.97 -1.28 1.88
C LEU A 192 -4.79 -2.55 1.68
N ILE A 193 -5.06 -3.35 2.72
CA ILE A 193 -6.00 -4.48 2.63
C ILE A 193 -7.40 -3.98 2.21
N LYS A 194 -7.89 -2.91 2.84
CA LYS A 194 -9.23 -2.35 2.56
C LYS A 194 -9.30 -1.67 1.20
N VAL A 195 -8.24 -0.97 0.79
CA VAL A 195 -8.08 -0.45 -0.59
C VAL A 195 -8.07 -1.61 -1.59
N GLY A 196 -7.37 -2.70 -1.29
CA GLY A 196 -7.36 -3.89 -2.13
C GLY A 196 -8.74 -4.52 -2.33
N ILE A 197 -9.59 -4.53 -1.29
CA ILE A 197 -11.00 -4.95 -1.41
C ILE A 197 -11.77 -3.99 -2.34
N TRP A 198 -11.56 -2.68 -2.19
CA TRP A 198 -12.21 -1.66 -3.03
C TRP A 198 -11.84 -1.80 -4.52
N LEU A 199 -10.60 -2.19 -4.78
CA LEU A 199 -10.05 -2.43 -6.11
C LEU A 199 -10.31 -3.85 -6.64
N GLY A 200 -10.85 -4.76 -5.82
CA GLY A 200 -11.11 -6.16 -6.20
C GLY A 200 -11.88 -6.27 -7.51
N ARG A 201 -12.88 -5.40 -7.71
CA ARG A 201 -13.66 -5.31 -8.95
C ARG A 201 -12.84 -5.05 -10.22
N PHE A 202 -11.75 -4.27 -10.15
CA PHE A 202 -10.86 -4.06 -11.29
C PHE A 202 -9.93 -5.24 -11.49
N ILE A 203 -9.41 -5.81 -10.40
CA ILE A 203 -8.55 -6.99 -10.43
C ILE A 203 -9.30 -8.16 -11.08
N ASP A 204 -10.52 -8.43 -10.61
CA ASP A 204 -11.36 -9.51 -11.13
C ASP A 204 -11.76 -9.26 -12.58
N LEU A 205 -12.03 -8.01 -12.96
CA LEU A 205 -12.37 -7.65 -14.34
C LEU A 205 -11.19 -7.89 -15.29
N PHE A 206 -10.00 -7.39 -14.96
CA PHE A 206 -8.82 -7.57 -15.81
C PHE A 206 -8.42 -9.03 -15.90
N GLU A 207 -8.51 -9.79 -14.81
CA GLU A 207 -8.26 -11.23 -14.83
C GLU A 207 -9.26 -11.96 -15.73
N LYS A 208 -10.55 -11.62 -15.67
CA LYS A 208 -11.55 -12.19 -16.59
C LYS A 208 -11.27 -11.84 -18.05
N MET A 209 -10.91 -10.59 -18.34
CA MET A 209 -10.55 -10.16 -19.71
C MET A 209 -9.31 -10.91 -20.22
N LYS A 210 -8.32 -11.13 -19.36
CA LYS A 210 -7.12 -11.90 -19.67
C LYS A 210 -7.45 -13.38 -19.94
N LEU A 211 -8.19 -14.03 -19.04
CA LEU A 211 -8.57 -15.44 -19.18
C LEU A 211 -9.46 -15.71 -20.40
N SER A 212 -10.23 -14.71 -20.85
CA SER A 212 -11.06 -14.80 -22.05
C SER A 212 -10.33 -14.41 -23.35
N GLY A 213 -9.04 -14.05 -23.27
CA GLY A 213 -8.24 -13.67 -24.44
C GLY A 213 -8.52 -12.26 -24.99
N HIS A 214 -9.24 -11.42 -24.24
CA HIS A 214 -9.56 -10.04 -24.62
C HIS A 214 -8.51 -9.02 -24.18
N LEU A 215 -7.63 -9.41 -23.26
CA LEU A 215 -6.56 -8.56 -22.71
C LEU A 215 -5.26 -9.34 -22.66
N ASP A 216 -4.29 -8.90 -23.45
CA ASP A 216 -2.92 -9.36 -23.38
C ASP A 216 -2.05 -8.32 -22.65
N GLN A 217 -1.54 -8.71 -21.48
CA GLN A 217 -0.61 -7.89 -20.69
C GLN A 217 0.73 -7.64 -21.41
N ASP A 218 1.02 -8.41 -22.46
CA ASP A 218 2.23 -8.28 -23.26
C ASP A 218 2.07 -7.41 -24.50
N SER A 219 0.83 -7.08 -24.87
CA SER A 219 0.53 -6.16 -25.97
C SER A 219 0.60 -4.70 -25.53
N ASN A 220 1.38 -3.89 -26.24
CA ASN A 220 1.43 -2.44 -26.01
C ASN A 220 0.11 -1.76 -26.36
N LEU A 221 -0.61 -2.26 -27.38
CA LEU A 221 -1.91 -1.74 -27.77
C LEU A 221 -2.95 -1.96 -26.67
N ASP A 222 -2.97 -3.18 -26.11
CA ASP A 222 -3.91 -3.53 -25.05
C ASP A 222 -3.65 -2.71 -23.79
N LEU A 223 -2.40 -2.62 -23.34
CA LEU A 223 -2.05 -1.76 -22.19
C LEU A 223 -2.38 -0.29 -22.44
N TYR A 224 -2.14 0.21 -23.65
CA TYR A 224 -2.47 1.59 -24.01
C TYR A 224 -3.98 1.86 -23.96
N CYS A 225 -4.79 1.01 -24.60
CA CYS A 225 -6.26 1.09 -24.54
C CYS A 225 -6.78 0.96 -23.11
N LEU A 226 -6.20 0.03 -22.34
CA LEU A 226 -6.57 -0.20 -20.95
C LEU A 226 -6.31 1.05 -20.10
N HIS A 227 -5.18 1.74 -20.30
CA HIS A 227 -4.87 2.97 -19.59
C HIS A 227 -5.80 4.12 -19.96
N LEU A 228 -6.10 4.31 -21.25
CA LEU A 228 -7.07 5.32 -21.71
C LEU A 228 -8.45 5.14 -21.06
N CYS A 229 -8.95 3.91 -20.96
CA CYS A 229 -10.26 3.64 -20.38
C CYS A 229 -10.25 3.64 -18.84
N PHE A 230 -9.26 3.01 -18.20
CA PHE A 230 -9.36 2.66 -16.79
C PHE A 230 -8.60 3.58 -15.84
N ILE A 231 -7.61 4.37 -16.28
CA ILE A 231 -6.82 5.16 -15.31
C ILE A 231 -7.70 6.18 -14.58
N ASN A 232 -8.51 6.94 -15.30
CA ASN A 232 -9.39 7.95 -14.71
C ASN A 232 -10.55 7.33 -13.93
N LEU A 233 -11.04 6.17 -14.39
CA LEU A 233 -12.06 5.40 -13.67
C LEU A 233 -11.55 4.89 -12.32
N ILE A 234 -10.34 4.32 -12.28
CA ILE A 234 -9.69 3.87 -11.05
C ILE A 234 -9.43 5.07 -10.14
N LYS A 235 -8.92 6.19 -10.67
CA LYS A 235 -8.72 7.44 -9.90
C LYS A 235 -10.00 7.91 -9.22
N SER A 236 -11.10 7.97 -9.96
CA SER A 236 -12.41 8.37 -9.43
C SER A 236 -12.84 7.45 -8.28
N HIS A 237 -12.68 6.14 -8.44
CA HIS A 237 -13.02 5.15 -7.42
C HIS A 237 -12.11 5.22 -6.19
N LEU A 238 -10.82 5.53 -6.36
CA LEU A 238 -9.89 5.75 -5.26
C LEU A 238 -10.21 7.03 -4.49
N LYS A 239 -10.62 8.10 -5.18
CA LYS A 239 -11.11 9.34 -4.55
C LYS A 239 -12.34 9.07 -3.69
N GLU A 240 -13.30 8.31 -4.21
CA GLU A 240 -14.48 7.87 -3.45
C GLU A 240 -14.08 7.02 -2.23
N CYS A 241 -13.13 6.08 -2.41
CA CYS A 241 -12.61 5.25 -1.32
C CYS A 241 -12.02 6.11 -0.20
N ARG A 242 -11.18 7.09 -0.56
CA ARG A 242 -10.56 8.05 0.37
C ARG A 242 -11.61 8.86 1.12
N GLN A 243 -12.59 9.40 0.42
CA GLN A 243 -13.69 10.18 1.03
C GLN A 243 -14.49 9.33 2.01
N ASN A 244 -14.90 8.12 1.61
CA ASN A 244 -15.61 7.20 2.46
C ASN A 244 -14.79 6.78 3.68
N TRP A 245 -13.49 6.53 3.51
CA TRP A 245 -12.61 6.19 4.62
C TRP A 245 -12.48 7.33 5.64
N ASN A 246 -12.18 8.54 5.17
CA ASN A 246 -11.89 9.68 6.04
C ASN A 246 -13.12 10.18 6.79
N ASN A 247 -14.32 9.98 6.23
CA ASN A 247 -15.59 10.47 6.79
C ASN A 247 -16.45 9.38 7.46
N ARG A 248 -16.07 8.10 7.38
CA ARG A 248 -16.82 7.03 8.07
C ARG A 248 -16.23 6.77 9.45
N PRO A 249 -17.05 6.73 10.52
CA PRO A 249 -16.58 6.42 11.85
C PRO A 249 -15.88 5.07 11.88
N SER A 250 -14.76 5.01 12.59
CA SER A 250 -14.18 3.71 12.92
C SER A 250 -15.02 3.04 14.02
N ARG A 251 -14.66 1.84 14.49
CA ARG A 251 -15.35 1.17 15.61
C ARG A 251 -15.49 2.05 16.86
N LYS A 252 -14.60 3.02 17.03
CA LYS A 252 -14.73 4.14 17.96
C LYS A 252 -15.45 5.24 17.18
N THR A 253 -16.58 5.73 17.68
CA THR A 253 -17.59 6.67 17.13
C THR A 253 -17.11 7.93 16.39
N VAL A 254 -15.82 8.07 16.16
CA VAL A 254 -15.10 9.19 15.56
C VAL A 254 -14.53 8.77 14.19
N THR A 255 -14.67 9.62 13.19
CA THR A 255 -14.08 9.43 11.86
C THR A 255 -12.57 9.70 11.89
N PRO A 256 -11.76 9.18 10.95
CA PRO A 256 -10.36 9.57 10.84
C PRO A 256 -10.17 11.10 10.74
N LEU A 257 -11.03 11.80 9.98
CA LEU A 257 -11.01 13.26 9.89
C LEU A 257 -11.28 13.94 11.24
N GLN A 258 -12.30 13.49 11.98
CA GLN A 258 -12.60 14.04 13.30
C GLN A 258 -11.45 13.75 14.28
N LEU A 259 -10.89 12.55 14.25
CA LEU A 259 -9.76 12.17 15.10
C LEU A 259 -8.52 13.02 14.80
N PHE A 260 -8.27 13.32 13.53
CA PHE A 260 -7.24 14.26 13.09
C PHE A 260 -7.46 15.66 13.69
N HIS A 261 -8.64 16.26 13.51
CA HIS A 261 -8.89 17.60 14.06
C HIS A 261 -8.87 17.64 15.60
N MET A 262 -9.49 16.67 16.27
CA MET A 262 -9.49 16.58 17.73
C MET A 262 -8.06 16.43 18.28
N GLY A 263 -7.22 15.63 17.61
CA GLY A 263 -5.83 15.45 17.98
C GLY A 263 -5.02 16.74 17.85
N LEU A 264 -5.21 17.50 16.77
CA LEU A 264 -4.55 18.79 16.58
C LEU A 264 -5.00 19.82 17.62
N MET A 265 -6.28 19.88 17.96
CA MET A 265 -6.76 20.77 19.03
C MET A 265 -6.15 20.41 20.37
N SER A 266 -6.09 19.12 20.71
CA SER A 266 -5.46 18.65 21.95
C SER A 266 -3.97 18.99 22.00
N LEU A 267 -3.26 18.87 20.87
CA LEU A 267 -1.84 19.24 20.77
C LEU A 267 -1.63 20.74 21.01
N ARG A 268 -2.45 21.60 20.39
CA ARG A 268 -2.39 23.06 20.61
C ARG A 268 -2.61 23.42 22.08
N THR A 269 -3.62 22.82 22.71
CA THR A 269 -3.90 23.02 24.14
C THR A 269 -2.69 22.62 24.98
N ARG A 270 -2.08 21.46 24.71
CA ARG A 270 -0.87 20.99 25.40
C ARG A 270 0.32 21.95 25.21
N ALA A 271 0.56 22.41 23.98
CA ALA A 271 1.61 23.37 23.68
C ALA A 271 1.50 24.65 24.52
N LEU A 272 0.29 25.16 24.68
CA LEU A 272 0.02 26.34 25.51
C LEU A 272 0.26 26.08 27.01
N PHE A 273 -0.22 24.94 27.54
CA PHE A 273 -0.06 24.59 28.95
C PHE A 273 1.41 24.33 29.31
N ASP A 274 2.11 23.54 28.50
CA ASP A 274 3.49 23.12 28.75
C ASP A 274 4.50 24.20 28.35
N LYS A 275 4.05 25.28 27.67
CA LYS A 275 4.89 26.27 27.00
C LYS A 275 5.94 25.61 26.10
N ALA A 276 5.55 24.51 25.47
CA ALA A 276 6.40 23.68 24.63
C ALA A 276 6.08 23.93 23.16
N HIS A 277 7.12 23.87 22.34
CA HIS A 277 7.02 24.01 20.89
C HIS A 277 6.89 22.64 20.22
N TYR A 278 5.98 22.53 19.25
CA TYR A 278 5.73 21.31 18.50
C TYR A 278 5.81 21.61 17.00
N PRO A 279 6.76 21.02 16.24
CA PRO A 279 6.95 21.32 14.82
C PRO A 279 5.72 20.97 13.98
N GLU A 280 4.90 20.02 14.41
CA GLU A 280 3.63 19.65 13.78
C GLU A 280 2.57 20.77 13.79
N LEU A 281 2.70 21.73 14.71
CA LEU A 281 1.86 22.92 14.74
C LEU A 281 2.36 24.02 13.81
N ASP A 282 3.62 23.95 13.40
CA ASP A 282 4.20 24.89 12.45
C ASP A 282 3.90 24.43 11.02
N GLN A 283 3.34 25.34 10.24
CA GLN A 283 3.27 25.25 8.79
C GLN A 283 4.37 26.13 8.23
N PRO A 284 5.62 25.63 8.12
CA PRO A 284 6.71 26.44 7.59
C PRO A 284 6.41 26.82 6.14
N ASN A 285 7.06 27.88 5.67
CA ASN A 285 7.12 28.15 4.24
C ASN A 285 7.83 26.98 3.58
N ILE A 286 7.06 26.14 2.89
CA ILE A 286 7.57 24.94 2.24
C ILE A 286 8.51 25.40 1.12
N THR A 287 9.76 24.96 1.19
CA THR A 287 10.68 25.04 0.07
C THR A 287 10.33 23.91 -0.88
N VAL A 288 9.76 24.30 -2.02
CA VAL A 288 9.44 23.37 -3.11
C VAL A 288 10.75 22.79 -3.64
N VAL A 289 10.77 21.48 -3.82
CA VAL A 289 11.92 20.79 -4.39
C VAL A 289 11.68 20.66 -5.89
N GLU A 290 12.56 21.27 -6.70
CA GLU A 290 12.51 21.06 -8.14
C GLU A 290 12.76 19.59 -8.47
N ASP A 291 12.05 19.07 -9.49
CA ASP A 291 12.26 17.72 -9.98
C ASP A 291 13.70 17.62 -10.52
N GLN A 292 14.55 16.87 -9.81
CA GLN A 292 15.92 16.57 -10.21
C GLN A 292 15.99 15.15 -10.78
N GLU A 293 17.05 14.85 -11.54
CA GLU A 293 17.42 13.46 -11.83
C GLU A 293 17.79 12.76 -10.52
N TRP A 294 16.80 12.15 -9.88
CA TRP A 294 16.97 11.35 -8.68
C TRP A 294 17.97 10.21 -8.96
N GLU A 295 18.94 10.00 -8.06
CA GLU A 295 20.01 9.01 -8.25
C GLU A 295 19.46 7.66 -8.75
N THR A 296 19.97 7.22 -9.91
CA THR A 296 19.56 5.97 -10.55
C THR A 296 20.17 4.75 -9.84
N THR A 297 19.60 3.59 -10.15
CA THR A 297 19.89 2.25 -9.59
C THR A 297 21.35 1.87 -9.43
N GLU A 298 22.29 2.50 -10.17
CA GLU A 298 23.71 2.11 -10.16
C GLU A 298 24.48 2.56 -8.90
N LYS A 299 24.01 3.57 -8.15
CA LYS A 299 24.72 4.12 -6.98
C LYS A 299 24.14 3.72 -5.63
N SER A 300 23.00 3.03 -5.61
CA SER A 300 22.14 2.89 -4.44
C SER A 300 21.80 1.42 -4.17
N ASN A 301 22.05 0.93 -2.94
CA ASN A 301 21.66 -0.42 -2.48
C ASN A 301 20.13 -0.62 -2.33
N ARG A 302 19.30 0.19 -2.99
CA ARG A 302 17.83 0.19 -2.89
C ARG A 302 17.20 -0.72 -3.95
N VAL A 303 16.14 -1.45 -3.57
CA VAL A 303 15.40 -2.35 -4.46
C VAL A 303 14.22 -1.58 -5.04
N ASN A 304 14.06 -1.58 -6.37
CA ASN A 304 12.94 -0.91 -7.04
C ASN A 304 11.87 -1.91 -7.48
N VAL A 305 10.60 -1.55 -7.33
CA VAL A 305 9.51 -2.31 -7.94
C VAL A 305 9.43 -1.90 -9.41
N ILE A 306 9.81 -2.80 -10.31
CA ILE A 306 9.75 -2.55 -11.75
C ILE A 306 8.28 -2.56 -12.18
N VAL A 307 7.81 -1.42 -12.68
CA VAL A 307 6.49 -1.25 -13.26
C VAL A 307 6.68 -1.17 -14.77
N ARG A 308 5.93 -1.97 -15.51
CA ARG A 308 5.99 -1.93 -16.97
C ARG A 308 5.57 -0.55 -17.46
N GLU A 309 6.43 0.07 -18.24
CA GLU A 309 6.12 1.32 -18.91
C GLU A 309 5.03 1.09 -19.95
N VAL A 310 4.00 1.92 -19.91
CA VAL A 310 2.91 1.93 -20.89
C VAL A 310 3.30 2.89 -21.99
N LYS A 311 3.61 2.35 -23.16
CA LYS A 311 3.99 3.14 -24.32
C LYS A 311 2.80 3.95 -24.81
N ARG A 312 2.97 5.26 -24.92
CA ARG A 312 2.03 6.11 -25.65
C ARG A 312 2.15 5.79 -27.14
N LEU A 313 1.03 5.46 -27.76
CA LEU A 313 0.98 5.04 -29.17
C LEU A 313 0.47 6.14 -30.11
N LEU A 314 -0.22 7.16 -29.58
CA LEU A 314 -0.81 8.24 -30.37
C LEU A 314 -0.36 9.59 -29.84
N GLU A 315 -0.44 10.61 -30.70
CA GLU A 315 -0.23 12.00 -30.32
C GLU A 315 -1.33 12.48 -29.36
N PRO A 316 -1.03 13.43 -28.45
CA PRO A 316 -1.98 13.93 -27.46
C PRO A 316 -3.29 14.46 -28.06
N ASP A 317 -3.24 15.10 -29.22
CA ASP A 317 -4.44 15.65 -29.87
C ASP A 317 -5.42 14.53 -30.27
N VAL A 318 -4.89 13.39 -30.73
CA VAL A 318 -5.70 12.21 -31.06
C VAL A 318 -6.27 11.56 -29.80
N GLU A 319 -5.51 11.52 -28.70
CA GLU A 319 -6.03 11.06 -27.41
C GLU A 319 -7.23 11.90 -26.95
N ILE A 320 -7.22 13.22 -27.19
CA ILE A 320 -8.35 14.11 -26.86
C ILE A 320 -9.59 13.75 -27.68
N ASP A 321 -9.43 13.56 -28.98
CA ASP A 321 -10.54 13.17 -29.86
C ASP A 321 -11.13 11.81 -29.47
N LEU A 322 -10.28 10.83 -29.15
CA LEU A 322 -10.72 9.52 -28.66
C LEU A 322 -11.44 9.62 -27.31
N ASN A 323 -10.96 10.47 -26.40
CA ASN A 323 -11.63 10.73 -25.13
C ASN A 323 -13.06 11.23 -25.32
N GLN A 324 -13.28 12.10 -26.31
CA GLN A 324 -14.62 12.61 -26.64
C GLN A 324 -15.47 11.55 -27.34
N LEU A 325 -14.92 10.89 -28.37
CA LEU A 325 -15.62 9.91 -29.19
C LEU A 325 -16.14 8.72 -28.38
N PHE A 326 -15.31 8.20 -27.47
CA PHE A 326 -15.63 7.04 -26.62
C PHE A 326 -16.13 7.42 -25.23
N GLN A 327 -16.31 8.73 -24.96
CA GLN A 327 -16.77 9.25 -23.67
C GLN A 327 -15.99 8.69 -22.47
N LEU A 328 -14.66 8.64 -22.59
CA LEU A 328 -13.79 7.92 -21.65
C LEU A 328 -13.85 8.48 -20.22
N GLN A 329 -14.26 9.74 -20.06
CA GLN A 329 -14.40 10.40 -18.75
C GLN A 329 -15.66 9.98 -17.97
N THR A 330 -16.67 9.42 -18.64
CA THR A 330 -17.95 9.03 -18.03
C THR A 330 -18.11 7.52 -17.91
N LEU A 331 -17.02 6.77 -18.08
CA LEU A 331 -17.05 5.31 -17.98
C LEU A 331 -17.45 4.85 -16.58
N THR A 332 -18.12 3.71 -16.55
CA THR A 332 -18.42 2.97 -15.32
C THR A 332 -17.73 1.61 -15.40
N ILE A 333 -17.59 0.91 -14.28
CA ILE A 333 -17.01 -0.44 -14.30
C ILE A 333 -17.80 -1.39 -15.20
N GLN A 334 -19.12 -1.22 -15.27
CA GLN A 334 -20.01 -2.05 -16.08
C GLN A 334 -19.79 -1.84 -17.58
N THR A 335 -19.49 -0.60 -18.00
CA THR A 335 -19.35 -0.24 -19.43
C THR A 335 -17.91 -0.22 -19.91
N ALA A 336 -16.93 -0.09 -19.01
CA ALA A 336 -15.53 0.15 -19.37
C ALA A 336 -14.90 -0.98 -20.19
N SER A 337 -15.26 -2.25 -19.96
CA SER A 337 -14.73 -3.37 -20.74
C SER A 337 -15.24 -3.38 -22.19
N GLU A 338 -16.50 -3.01 -22.40
CA GLU A 338 -17.08 -2.93 -23.74
C GLU A 338 -16.46 -1.77 -24.52
N VAL A 339 -16.31 -0.61 -23.88
CA VAL A 339 -15.66 0.56 -24.51
C VAL A 339 -14.18 0.28 -24.79
N TYR A 340 -13.48 -0.42 -23.88
CA TYR A 340 -12.11 -0.89 -24.14
C TYR A 340 -12.03 -1.74 -25.42
N LEU A 341 -12.94 -2.70 -25.59
CA LEU A 341 -12.96 -3.56 -26.79
C LEU A 341 -13.24 -2.77 -28.07
N GLN A 342 -14.18 -1.81 -28.01
CA GLN A 342 -14.50 -0.93 -29.13
C GLN A 342 -13.31 -0.03 -29.49
N LEU A 343 -12.65 0.55 -28.49
CA LEU A 343 -11.46 1.38 -28.67
C LEU A 343 -10.32 0.56 -29.29
N ARG A 344 -10.06 -0.63 -28.75
CA ARG A 344 -9.06 -1.56 -29.27
C ARG A 344 -9.30 -1.86 -30.75
N HIS A 345 -10.53 -2.27 -31.10
CA HIS A 345 -10.90 -2.56 -32.49
C HIS A 345 -10.73 -1.32 -33.40
N HIS A 346 -11.15 -0.15 -32.93
CA HIS A 346 -11.01 1.10 -33.68
C HIS A 346 -9.54 1.46 -33.94
N LEU A 347 -8.66 1.26 -32.95
CA LEU A 347 -7.23 1.52 -33.13
C LEU A 347 -6.57 0.51 -34.08
N GLN A 348 -6.95 -0.77 -34.01
CA GLN A 348 -6.48 -1.79 -34.95
C GLN A 348 -6.90 -1.47 -36.39
N SER A 349 -8.15 -1.07 -36.61
CA SER A 349 -8.68 -0.82 -37.95
C SER A 349 -8.20 0.50 -38.57
N THR A 350 -7.93 1.51 -37.74
CA THR A 350 -7.61 2.87 -38.19
C THR A 350 -6.11 3.09 -38.34
N TYR A 351 -5.31 2.51 -37.43
CA TYR A 351 -3.87 2.76 -37.35
C TYR A 351 -3.01 1.52 -37.64
N ASN A 352 -3.62 0.39 -37.99
CA ASN A 352 -2.95 -0.88 -38.29
C ASN A 352 -1.98 -1.34 -37.17
N PHE A 353 -2.33 -1.09 -35.90
CA PHE A 353 -1.59 -1.65 -34.78
C PHE A 353 -1.86 -3.16 -34.70
N GLU A 354 -0.78 -3.94 -34.58
CA GLU A 354 -0.82 -5.40 -34.38
C GLU A 354 -1.22 -5.78 -32.95
#